data_AF-A0A1G1KF65-F1
#
_entry.id   AF-A0A1G1KF65-F1
#
_cell.length_a   1.000
_cell.length_b   1.000
_cell.length_c   1.000
_cell.angle_alpha   90.00
_cell.angle_beta   90.00
_cell.angle_gamma   90.00
#
_symmetry.space_group_name_H-M   'P 1'
#
loop_
_entity.id
_entity.type
_entity.pdbx_description
1 polymer ?
#
loop_
_entity_poly.entity_id
_entity_poly.type
_entity_poly.pdbx_seq_one_letter_code
_entity_poly.pdbx_strand_id
1 'polypeptide(L)'
;MAPVKFEQAMARLETIVSELEKGDLSLDDSLRIFEEGIKLSKTCLKMLDDAERKVEILIQDKDGRKRLRALSLEEDEDEPAHST
;
A
#
# COMPACT_ATOMS: atom_id res chain seq x y z
N MET A 1 4.01 -3.47 -22.32
CA MET A 1 2.89 -2.78 -21.66
C MET A 1 3.49 -1.68 -20.81
N ALA A 2 3.01 -0.43 -20.92
CA ALA A 2 3.52 0.67 -20.09
C ALA A 2 3.14 0.41 -18.61
N PRO A 3 4.00 0.77 -17.64
CA PRO A 3 3.66 0.65 -16.23
C PRO A 3 2.45 1.53 -15.91
N VAL A 4 1.52 1.00 -15.11
CA VAL A 4 0.37 1.77 -14.60
C VAL A 4 0.92 2.94 -13.78
N LYS A 5 0.41 4.15 -14.01
CA LYS A 5 0.78 5.32 -13.22
C LYS A 5 0.08 5.29 -11.87
N PHE A 6 0.69 5.87 -10.84
CA PHE A 6 0.15 5.88 -9.49
C PHE A 6 -1.27 6.48 -9.45
N GLU A 7 -1.44 7.61 -10.13
CA GLU A 7 -2.71 8.35 -10.22
C GLU A 7 -3.79 7.52 -10.91
N GLN A 8 -3.42 6.69 -11.89
CA GLN A 8 -4.35 5.80 -12.57
C GLN A 8 -4.76 4.63 -11.68
N ALA A 9 -3.80 4.02 -10.97
CA ALA A 9 -4.08 2.96 -10.03
C ALA A 9 -4.98 3.45 -8.89
N MET A 10 -4.72 4.65 -8.37
CA MET A 10 -5.52 5.27 -7.32
C MET A 10 -6.95 5.59 -7.80
N ALA A 11 -7.10 6.23 -8.96
CA ALA A 11 -8.43 6.54 -9.52
C ALA A 11 -9.26 5.26 -9.76
N ARG A 12 -8.61 4.17 -10.19
CA ARG A 12 -9.31 2.88 -10.33
C ARG A 12 -9.72 2.30 -8.98
N LEU A 13 -8.87 2.41 -7.96
CA LEU A 13 -9.18 1.95 -6.61
C LEU A 13 -10.38 2.72 -6.01
N GLU A 14 -10.43 4.04 -6.18
CA GLU A 14 -11.58 4.88 -5.78
C GLU A 14 -12.87 4.44 -6.49
N THR A 15 -12.77 4.14 -7.79
CA THR A 15 -13.90 3.63 -8.57
C THR A 15 -14.41 2.30 -8.01
N ILE A 16 -13.50 1.36 -7.69
CA ILE A 16 -13.86 0.06 -7.12
C ILE A 16 -14.54 0.22 -5.77
N VAL A 17 -14.03 1.10 -4.90
CA VAL A 17 -14.66 1.39 -3.61
C VAL A 17 -16.08 1.92 -3.83
N SER A 18 -16.26 2.89 -4.73
CA SER A 18 -17.57 3.44 -5.05
C SER A 18 -18.53 2.38 -5.63
N GLU A 19 -18.05 1.46 -6.45
CA GLU A 19 -18.85 0.36 -7.00
C GLU A 19 -19.28 -0.65 -5.91
N LEU A 20 -18.38 -0.97 -4.98
CA LEU A 20 -18.68 -1.85 -3.85
C LEU A 20 -19.67 -1.21 -2.86
N GLU A 21 -19.53 0.08 -2.58
CA GLU A 21 -20.41 0.82 -1.67
C GLU A 21 -21.85 0.97 -2.19
N LYS A 22 -22.03 1.02 -3.51
CA LYS A 22 -23.36 1.07 -4.13
C LYS A 22 -24.18 -0.20 -3.87
N GLY A 23 -23.50 -1.35 -3.80
CA GLY A 23 -24.16 -2.64 -3.52
C GLY A 23 -25.02 -3.19 -4.67
N ASP A 24 -24.93 -2.62 -5.88
CA ASP A 24 -25.71 -3.05 -7.05
C ASP A 24 -25.10 -4.26 -7.79
N LEU A 25 -23.96 -4.77 -7.33
CA LEU A 25 -23.21 -5.85 -7.99
C LEU A 25 -23.66 -7.23 -7.52
N SER A 26 -23.56 -8.20 -8.44
CA SER A 26 -23.66 -9.60 -8.08
C SER A 26 -22.54 -10.00 -7.11
N LEU A 27 -22.70 -11.11 -6.39
CA LEU A 27 -21.65 -11.62 -5.50
C LEU A 27 -20.35 -11.90 -6.27
N ASP A 28 -20.45 -12.56 -7.43
CA ASP A 28 -19.29 -12.89 -8.26
C ASP A 28 -18.57 -11.64 -8.78
N ASP A 29 -19.33 -10.62 -9.19
CA ASP A 29 -18.75 -9.35 -9.62
C ASP A 29 -18.09 -8.59 -8.46
N SER A 30 -18.74 -8.60 -7.30
CA SER A 30 -18.20 -7.97 -6.08
C SER A 30 -16.87 -8.58 -5.68
N LEU A 31 -16.77 -9.92 -5.72
CA LEU A 31 -15.52 -10.64 -5.44
C LEU A 31 -14.44 -10.30 -6.48
N ARG A 32 -14.81 -10.26 -7.76
CA ARG A 32 -13.88 -9.93 -8.86
C ARG A 32 -13.29 -8.53 -8.71
N ILE A 33 -14.12 -7.51 -8.46
CA ILE A 33 -13.61 -6.14 -8.32
C ILE A 33 -12.89 -5.93 -6.99
N PHE A 34 -13.26 -6.67 -5.93
CA PHE A 34 -12.55 -6.65 -4.67
C PHE A 34 -11.12 -7.19 -4.85
N GLU A 35 -10.95 -8.32 -5.53
CA GLU A 35 -9.61 -8.85 -5.86
C GLU A 35 -8.78 -7.87 -6.69
N GLU A 36 -9.41 -7.17 -7.65
CA GLU A 36 -8.77 -6.11 -8.40
C GLU A 36 -8.29 -4.98 -7.47
N GLY A 37 -9.15 -4.53 -6.55
CA GLY A 37 -8.84 -3.52 -5.55
C GLY A 37 -7.64 -3.89 -4.67
N ILE A 38 -7.58 -5.15 -4.21
CA ILE A 38 -6.43 -5.64 -3.43
C ILE A 38 -5.13 -5.59 -4.24
N LYS A 39 -5.16 -5.99 -5.52
CA LYS A 39 -3.99 -5.93 -6.40
C LYS A 39 -3.54 -4.49 -6.65
N LEU A 40 -4.47 -3.58 -6.86
CA LEU A 40 -4.19 -2.15 -7.05
C LEU A 40 -3.61 -1.52 -5.79
N SER A 41 -4.18 -1.80 -4.62
CA SER A 41 -3.67 -1.32 -3.33
C SER A 41 -2.20 -1.72 -3.11
N LYS A 42 -1.88 -3.02 -3.33
CA LYS A 42 -0.49 -3.50 -3.26
C LYS A 42 0.44 -2.81 -4.26
N THR A 43 -0.07 -2.52 -5.45
CA THR A 43 0.69 -1.81 -6.49
C THR A 43 0.99 -0.38 -6.05
N CYS A 44 -0.01 0.35 -5.55
CA CYS A 44 0.17 1.71 -5.03
C CYS A 44 1.21 1.76 -3.90
N LEU A 45 1.11 0.86 -2.92
CA LEU A 45 2.08 0.76 -1.81
C LEU A 45 3.50 0.55 -2.32
N LYS A 46 3.69 -0.36 -3.28
CA LYS A 46 5.00 -0.61 -3.89
C LYS A 46 5.56 0.64 -4.59
N MET A 47 4.71 1.37 -5.32
CA MET A 47 5.14 2.60 -6.00
C MET A 47 5.57 3.69 -5.01
N LEU A 48 4.88 3.80 -3.87
CA LEU A 48 5.24 4.74 -2.80
C LEU A 48 6.58 4.35 -2.14
N ASP A 49 6.76 3.08 -1.81
CA ASP A 49 8.01 2.53 -1.25
C ASP A 49 9.21 2.74 -2.21
N ASP A 50 9.01 2.52 -3.51
CA ASP A 50 10.03 2.81 -4.53
C ASP A 50 10.36 4.32 -4.62
N ALA A 51 9.35 5.19 -4.50
CA ALA A 51 9.55 6.63 -4.52
C ALA A 51 10.28 7.12 -3.26
N GLU A 52 9.90 6.60 -2.08
CA GLU A 52 10.55 6.89 -0.80
C GLU A 52 12.03 6.51 -0.82
N ARG A 53 12.34 5.26 -1.22
CA ARG A 53 13.74 4.80 -1.37
C ARG A 53 14.55 5.70 -2.30
N LYS A 54 13.96 6.16 -3.39
CA LYS A 54 14.64 7.06 -4.34
C LYS A 54 14.94 8.41 -3.71
N VAL A 55 14.00 8.96 -2.93
CA VAL A 55 14.22 10.21 -2.18
C VAL A 55 15.31 10.03 -1.13
N GLU A 56 15.30 8.92 -0.39
CA GLU A 56 16.33 8.62 0.61
C GLU A 56 17.73 8.55 0.01
N ILE A 57 17.91 7.87 -1.13
CA ILE A 57 19.21 7.79 -1.82
C ILE A 57 19.68 9.21 -2.19
N LEU A 58 18.80 10.04 -2.75
CA LEU A 58 19.14 11.41 -3.15
C LEU A 58 19.52 12.31 -1.96
N ILE A 59 18.92 12.09 -0.80
CA ILE A 59 19.28 12.81 0.44
C ILE A 59 20.61 12.28 1.00
N GLN A 60 20.80 10.96 1.02
CA GLN A 60 22.05 10.32 1.47
C GLN A 60 23.26 10.76 0.62
N ASP A 61 23.09 10.88 -0.70
CA ASP A 61 24.14 11.37 -1.60
C ASP A 61 24.53 12.82 -1.31
N LYS A 62 23.59 13.64 -0.78
CA LYS A 62 23.85 15.04 -0.40
C LYS A 62 24.48 15.19 0.99
N ASP A 63 24.12 14.34 1.95
CA ASP A 63 24.54 14.47 3.36
C ASP A 63 25.59 13.43 3.83
N GLY A 64 25.94 12.46 2.99
CA GLY A 64 27.03 11.48 3.24
C GLY A 64 26.85 10.59 4.47
N ARG A 65 25.68 10.57 5.12
CA ARG A 65 25.40 9.78 6.33
C ARG A 65 24.17 8.90 6.16
N LYS A 66 24.36 7.58 6.33
CA LYS A 66 23.28 6.58 6.35
C LYS A 66 22.42 6.73 7.61
N ARG A 67 21.11 6.76 7.45
CA ARG A 67 20.16 6.33 8.47
C ARG A 67 18.96 5.68 7.80
N LEU A 68 18.69 4.43 8.18
CA LEU A 68 17.39 3.80 8.04
C LEU A 68 17.06 3.20 9.41
N ARG A 69 16.00 3.70 10.03
CA ARG A 69 15.15 2.86 10.86
C ARG A 69 13.99 2.55 9.93
N ALA A 70 13.95 1.32 9.43
CA ALA A 70 12.79 0.80 8.74
C ALA A 70 11.55 1.19 9.54
N LEU A 71 10.46 1.51 8.87
CA LEU A 71 9.12 1.49 9.48
C LEU A 71 8.87 0.06 9.96
N SER A 72 9.41 -0.26 11.14
CA SER A 72 8.89 -1.26 12.02
C SER A 72 7.49 -0.76 12.35
N LEU A 73 6.50 -1.20 11.57
CA LEU A 73 5.23 -1.53 12.17
C LEU A 73 5.60 -2.53 13.26
N GLU A 74 5.70 -2.03 14.49
CA GLU A 74 5.81 -2.86 15.69
C GLU A 74 4.47 -3.61 15.82
N GLU A 75 4.31 -4.66 15.02
CA GLU A 75 3.54 -5.82 15.42
C GLU A 75 4.56 -6.85 15.87
N ASP A 76 4.83 -6.88 17.18
CA ASP A 76 4.88 -8.11 17.96
C ASP A 76 5.04 -7.79 19.46
N GLU A 77 3.97 -8.12 20.18
CA GLU A 77 3.97 -8.78 21.50
C GLU A 77 4.66 -8.12 22.71
N ASP A 78 3.87 -7.45 23.56
CA ASP A 78 4.10 -7.39 25.01
C ASP A 78 2.75 -7.29 25.76
N GLU A 79 1.99 -8.40 25.83
CA GLU A 79 1.26 -8.69 27.08
C GLU A 79 2.10 -9.73 27.85
N PRO A 80 2.86 -9.34 28.87
CA PRO A 80 3.42 -10.31 29.79
C PRO A 80 2.26 -10.92 30.59
N ALA A 81 2.19 -12.25 30.55
CA ALA A 81 1.36 -13.04 31.44
C ALA A 81 1.59 -12.61 32.91
N HIS A 82 0.67 -11.84 33.48
CA HIS A 82 0.59 -11.71 34.92
C HIS A 82 -0.03 -12.98 35.50
N SER A 83 0.84 -13.97 35.71
CA SER A 83 0.63 -15.04 36.67
C SER A 83 0.92 -14.53 38.08
N THR A 84 -0.12 -14.16 38.80
CA THR A 84 -0.31 -14.42 40.25
C THR A 84 -1.79 -14.41 40.56
#